data_AF-A0A6H5HQS2-F1
#
_entry.id   AF-A0A6H5HQS2-F1
#
_cell.length_a   1.000
_cell.length_b   1.000
_cell.length_c   1.000
_cell.angle_alpha   90.00
_cell.angle_beta   90.00
_cell.angle_gamma   90.00
#
_symmetry.space_group_name_H-M   'P 1'
#
loop_
_entity.id
_entity.type
_entity.pdbx_description
1 polymer ?
#
loop_
_entity_poly.entity_id
_entity_poly.type
_entity_poly.pdbx_seq_one_letter_code
_entity_poly.pdbx_strand_id
1 'polypeptide(L)'
;MPEFRLIVSSIYLPSYQPTDHLEAYINQLESVSLKHPGFNLIAIGDFNLPGIHWDSWNNNVYLPAAGEKAKLLTVAMRQFDVKQFNFLRNQSNNILDLCFSNLEAKIQPADSITRLDPAHPPFLCTLMIPQFQPFYVTPQFTFNFKKGNYTALDAYFSSVDWNDCAKLPLARAIAHFYDTVHKGIESFVPRIKAVSYNFPKWFSKELIQLVKEKRYAHSR
;
A
#
# COMPACT_ATOMS: atom_id res chain seq x y z
N MET A 1 0.46 1.59 13.87
CA MET A 1 -0.65 1.29 12.94
C MET A 1 -0.23 0.12 12.07
N PRO A 2 -1.11 -0.85 11.75
CA PRO A 2 -0.73 -1.92 10.85
C PRO A 2 -0.37 -1.31 9.48
N GLU A 3 0.82 -1.63 9.02
CA GLU A 3 1.33 -1.21 7.71
C GLU A 3 0.50 -1.92 6.63
N PHE A 4 -0.15 -1.17 5.74
CA PHE A 4 -0.80 -1.77 4.57
C PHE A 4 0.26 -2.29 3.62
N ARG A 5 0.23 -3.59 3.35
CA ARG A 5 1.16 -4.25 2.44
C ARG A 5 0.36 -4.82 1.28
N LEU A 6 0.82 -4.52 0.07
CA LEU A 6 0.23 -5.00 -1.18
C LEU A 6 1.34 -5.59 -2.06
N ILE A 7 1.15 -6.84 -2.47
CA ILE A 7 1.93 -7.48 -3.52
C ILE A 7 1.19 -7.27 -4.82
N VAL A 8 1.87 -6.66 -5.79
CA VAL A 8 1.42 -6.54 -7.17
C VAL A 8 2.21 -7.53 -8.01
N SER A 9 1.54 -8.53 -8.56
CA SER A 9 2.11 -9.54 -9.43
C SER A 9 1.61 -9.36 -10.86
N SER A 10 2.53 -9.46 -11.82
CA SER A 10 2.22 -9.48 -13.24
C SER A 10 2.66 -10.81 -13.83
N ILE A 11 1.80 -11.47 -14.59
CA ILE A 11 2.11 -12.73 -15.27
C ILE A 11 1.92 -12.59 -16.78
N TYR A 12 2.75 -13.30 -17.54
CA TYR A 12 2.60 -13.47 -18.98
C TYR A 12 2.96 -14.90 -19.37
N LEU A 13 1.97 -15.66 -19.85
CA LEU A 13 2.14 -16.99 -20.41
C LEU A 13 1.96 -16.89 -21.93
N PRO A 14 3.05 -16.88 -22.73
CA PRO A 14 3.01 -16.48 -24.15
C PRO A 14 2.16 -17.38 -25.08
N SER A 15 1.67 -18.50 -24.57
CA SER A 15 0.87 -19.51 -25.29
C SER A 15 0.40 -20.56 -24.28
N TYR A 16 -0.10 -21.70 -24.78
CA TYR A 16 -0.14 -22.90 -23.97
C TYR A 16 1.27 -23.27 -23.49
N GLN A 17 1.51 -23.09 -22.18
CA GLN A 17 2.72 -23.53 -21.49
C GLN A 17 2.49 -24.85 -20.74
N PRO A 18 3.52 -25.63 -20.42
CA PRO A 18 3.39 -26.75 -19.48
C PRO A 18 2.81 -26.31 -18.12
N THR A 19 2.13 -27.22 -17.41
CA THR A 19 1.56 -26.95 -16.07
C THR A 19 2.64 -26.49 -15.08
N ASP A 20 3.86 -27.02 -15.18
CA ASP A 20 5.02 -26.69 -14.34
C ASP A 20 5.35 -25.19 -14.29
N HIS A 21 5.11 -24.45 -15.37
CA HIS A 21 5.36 -22.99 -15.37
C HIS A 21 4.38 -22.25 -14.47
N LEU A 22 3.12 -22.68 -14.45
CA LEU A 22 2.10 -22.12 -13.58
C LEU A 22 2.35 -22.53 -12.12
N GLU A 23 2.77 -23.77 -11.87
CA GLU A 23 3.19 -24.22 -10.54
C GLU A 23 4.38 -23.43 -10.02
N ALA A 24 5.41 -23.23 -10.85
CA ALA A 24 6.57 -22.42 -10.49
C ALA A 24 6.18 -20.98 -10.11
N TYR A 25 5.25 -20.38 -10.85
CA TYR A 25 4.71 -19.06 -10.54
C TYR A 25 3.97 -19.04 -9.19
N ILE A 26 3.11 -20.03 -8.93
CA ILE A 26 2.37 -20.15 -7.66
C ILE A 26 3.34 -20.33 -6.49
N ASN A 27 4.36 -21.18 -6.64
CA ASN A 27 5.40 -21.40 -5.64
C ASN A 27 6.22 -20.13 -5.36
N GLN A 28 6.46 -19.30 -6.37
CA GLN A 28 7.09 -17.99 -6.18
C GLN A 28 6.19 -17.05 -5.38
N LEU A 29 4.90 -16.96 -5.71
CA LEU A 29 3.95 -16.17 -4.92
C LEU A 29 3.91 -16.64 -3.46
N GLU A 30 3.92 -17.95 -3.23
CA GLU A 30 3.97 -18.52 -1.89
C GLU A 30 5.26 -18.13 -1.16
N SER A 31 6.42 -18.25 -1.80
CA SER A 31 7.70 -17.83 -1.21
C SER A 31 7.70 -16.34 -0.81
N VAL A 32 7.12 -15.47 -1.62
CA VAL A 32 7.00 -14.04 -1.30
C VAL A 32 5.99 -13.82 -0.17
N SER A 33 4.87 -14.55 -0.18
CA SER A 33 3.84 -14.49 0.86
C SER A 33 4.40 -14.82 2.26
N LEU A 34 5.26 -15.83 2.35
CA LEU A 34 5.93 -16.25 3.58
C LEU A 34 6.91 -15.19 4.11
N LYS A 35 7.59 -14.47 3.22
CA LYS A 35 8.51 -13.38 3.59
C LYS A 35 7.76 -12.12 4.05
N HIS A 36 6.51 -11.95 3.62
CA HIS A 36 5.71 -10.75 3.87
C HIS A 36 4.33 -11.12 4.42
N PRO A 37 4.22 -11.64 5.65
CA PRO A 37 2.92 -12.01 6.23
C PRO A 37 2.00 -10.79 6.37
N GLY A 38 0.69 -11.03 6.25
CA GLY A 38 -0.35 -9.98 6.33
C GLY A 38 -0.43 -9.06 5.10
N PHE A 39 0.06 -9.53 3.96
CA PHE A 39 -0.06 -8.83 2.68
C PHE A 39 -1.44 -9.01 2.05
N ASN A 40 -1.82 -8.05 1.21
CA ASN A 40 -2.87 -8.20 0.21
C ASN A 40 -2.25 -8.54 -1.14
N LEU A 41 -2.97 -9.27 -1.99
CA LEU A 41 -2.49 -9.72 -3.29
C LEU A 41 -3.35 -9.13 -4.40
N ILE A 42 -2.70 -8.62 -5.43
CA ILE A 42 -3.29 -8.45 -6.75
C ILE A 42 -2.36 -9.08 -7.78
N ALA A 43 -2.87 -10.05 -8.55
CA ALA A 43 -2.16 -10.74 -9.61
C ALA A 43 -2.92 -10.54 -10.92
N ILE A 44 -2.31 -9.87 -11.89
CA ILE A 44 -2.94 -9.52 -13.16
C ILE A 44 -2.05 -10.00 -14.30
N GLY A 45 -2.64 -10.49 -15.38
CA GLY A 45 -1.89 -10.69 -16.61
C GLY A 45 -2.50 -11.72 -17.52
N ASP A 46 -1.76 -12.06 -18.57
CA ASP A 46 -2.15 -13.01 -19.59
C ASP A 46 -1.78 -14.44 -19.13
N PHE A 47 -2.81 -15.23 -18.80
CA PHE A 47 -2.63 -16.64 -18.45
C PHE A 47 -2.76 -17.56 -19.66
N ASN A 48 -3.32 -17.06 -20.76
CA ASN A 48 -3.50 -17.76 -22.02
C ASN A 48 -4.14 -19.17 -21.85
N LEU A 49 -5.25 -19.20 -21.11
CA LEU A 49 -6.05 -20.41 -20.82
C LEU A 49 -7.41 -20.36 -21.54
N PRO A 50 -7.44 -20.61 -22.87
CA PRO A 50 -8.69 -20.60 -23.63
C PRO A 50 -9.62 -21.75 -23.21
N GLY A 51 -10.92 -21.59 -23.46
CA GLY A 51 -11.94 -22.63 -23.23
C GLY A 51 -12.39 -22.78 -21.78
N ILE A 52 -11.91 -21.92 -20.86
CA ILE A 52 -12.37 -21.90 -19.47
C ILE A 52 -13.40 -20.78 -19.27
N HIS A 53 -14.54 -21.14 -18.67
CA HIS A 53 -15.57 -20.18 -18.25
C HIS A 53 -15.26 -19.70 -16.84
N TRP A 54 -14.81 -18.45 -16.70
CA TRP A 54 -14.38 -17.89 -15.43
C TRP A 54 -15.52 -17.29 -14.58
N ASP A 55 -16.71 -17.08 -15.16
CA ASP A 55 -17.80 -16.28 -14.58
C ASP A 55 -18.33 -16.81 -13.24
N SER A 56 -18.22 -18.12 -13.00
CA SER A 56 -18.74 -18.78 -11.80
C SER A 56 -17.68 -19.14 -10.76
N TRP A 57 -16.41 -18.80 -11.00
CA TRP A 57 -15.29 -19.27 -10.18
C TRP A 57 -15.27 -18.69 -8.76
N ASN A 58 -15.90 -17.55 -8.56
CA ASN A 58 -16.05 -16.95 -7.23
C ASN A 58 -17.16 -17.61 -6.39
N ASN A 59 -18.02 -18.46 -6.98
CA ASN A 59 -19.21 -19.02 -6.33
C ASN A 59 -19.00 -20.38 -5.66
N ASN A 60 -17.74 -20.79 -5.40
CA ASN A 60 -17.38 -22.08 -4.77
C ASN A 60 -17.91 -23.35 -5.47
N VAL A 61 -18.48 -23.26 -6.67
CA VAL A 61 -18.94 -24.42 -7.42
C VAL A 61 -17.74 -25.09 -8.06
N TYR A 62 -17.46 -26.33 -7.64
CA TYR A 62 -16.45 -27.17 -8.28
C TYR A 62 -16.89 -27.37 -9.74
N LEU A 63 -16.09 -26.92 -10.71
CA LEU A 63 -16.35 -27.16 -12.12
C LEU A 63 -15.67 -28.48 -12.52
N PRO A 64 -16.42 -29.59 -12.67
CA PRO A 64 -15.84 -30.92 -12.90
C PRO A 64 -15.17 -31.07 -14.27
N ALA A 65 -15.37 -30.12 -15.20
CA ALA A 65 -14.85 -30.18 -16.57
C ALA A 65 -13.57 -29.34 -16.81
N ALA A 66 -12.99 -28.74 -15.77
CA ALA A 66 -11.84 -27.84 -15.95
C ALA A 66 -10.52 -28.63 -16.00
N GLY A 67 -9.64 -28.28 -16.94
CA GLY A 67 -8.32 -28.91 -17.13
C GLY A 67 -7.39 -28.77 -15.91
N GLU A 68 -6.24 -29.45 -15.92
CA GLU A 68 -5.30 -29.49 -14.79
C GLU A 68 -4.90 -28.11 -14.25
N LYS A 69 -4.49 -27.19 -15.13
CA LYS A 69 -4.15 -25.80 -14.76
C LYS A 69 -5.30 -25.05 -14.11
N ALA A 70 -6.53 -25.36 -14.52
CA ALA A 70 -7.72 -24.76 -13.96
C ALA A 70 -7.89 -25.21 -12.50
N LYS A 71 -7.73 -26.52 -12.23
CA LYS A 71 -7.74 -27.06 -10.86
C LYS A 71 -6.65 -26.43 -10.00
N LEU A 72 -5.45 -26.30 -10.55
CA LEU A 72 -4.31 -25.67 -9.88
C LEU A 72 -4.61 -24.21 -9.51
N LEU A 73 -5.19 -23.43 -10.43
CA LEU A 73 -5.62 -22.07 -10.15
C LEU A 73 -6.72 -22.00 -9.10
N THR A 74 -7.70 -22.91 -9.11
CA THR A 74 -8.74 -22.98 -8.07
C THR A 74 -8.14 -23.20 -6.69
N VAL A 75 -7.13 -24.08 -6.60
CA VAL A 75 -6.42 -24.34 -5.33
C VAL A 75 -5.65 -23.09 -4.89
N ALA A 76 -4.90 -22.46 -5.80
CA ALA A 76 -4.16 -21.23 -5.50
C ALA A 76 -5.10 -20.08 -5.09
N MET A 77 -6.26 -19.93 -5.75
CA MET A 77 -7.25 -18.92 -5.42
C MET A 77 -7.72 -19.04 -3.97
N ARG A 78 -7.98 -20.28 -3.52
CA ARG A 78 -8.37 -20.57 -2.13
C ARG A 78 -7.21 -20.35 -1.16
N GLN A 79 -6.00 -20.74 -1.52
CA GLN A 79 -4.80 -20.58 -0.69
C GLN A 79 -4.51 -19.10 -0.41
N PHE A 80 -4.67 -18.23 -1.39
CA PHE A 80 -4.40 -16.80 -1.26
C PHE A 80 -5.65 -15.96 -0.95
N ASP A 81 -6.82 -16.59 -0.76
CA ASP A 81 -8.12 -15.93 -0.57
C ASP A 81 -8.42 -14.86 -1.65
N VAL A 82 -8.11 -15.18 -2.91
CA VAL A 82 -8.30 -14.27 -4.05
C VAL A 82 -9.51 -14.65 -4.90
N LYS A 83 -10.16 -13.65 -5.46
CA LYS A 83 -11.27 -13.75 -6.42
C LYS A 83 -10.83 -13.25 -7.79
N GLN A 84 -11.48 -13.77 -8.83
CA GLN A 84 -11.29 -13.30 -10.20
C GLN A 84 -12.22 -12.10 -10.45
N PHE A 85 -11.70 -11.01 -11.02
CA PHE A 85 -12.46 -9.78 -11.30
C PHE A 85 -12.55 -9.38 -12.78
N ASN A 86 -11.71 -9.92 -13.67
CA ASN A 86 -11.76 -9.58 -15.09
C ASN A 86 -12.62 -10.57 -15.88
N PHE A 87 -13.84 -10.17 -16.23
CA PHE A 87 -14.75 -10.99 -17.05
C PHE A 87 -14.89 -10.47 -18.49
N LEU A 88 -13.97 -9.62 -18.94
CA LEU A 88 -13.98 -9.10 -20.30
C LEU A 88 -13.56 -10.20 -21.27
N ARG A 89 -14.47 -10.50 -22.19
CA ARG A 89 -14.26 -11.52 -23.21
C ARG A 89 -13.65 -10.92 -24.45
N ASN A 90 -12.75 -11.67 -25.07
CA ASN A 90 -12.24 -11.35 -26.39
C ASN A 90 -13.24 -11.74 -27.50
N GLN A 91 -12.88 -11.47 -28.75
CA GLN A 91 -13.74 -11.75 -29.91
C GLN A 91 -14.09 -13.24 -30.07
N SER A 92 -13.24 -14.13 -29.54
CA SER A 92 -13.44 -15.58 -29.52
C SER A 92 -14.18 -16.07 -28.27
N ASN A 93 -14.80 -15.16 -27.51
CA ASN A 93 -15.55 -15.43 -26.28
C ASN A 93 -14.70 -16.00 -25.11
N ASN A 94 -13.37 -15.90 -25.19
CA ASN A 94 -12.42 -16.33 -24.16
C ASN A 94 -12.06 -15.19 -23.22
N ILE A 95 -11.66 -15.54 -21.99
CA ILE A 95 -11.05 -14.64 -21.03
C ILE A 95 -9.63 -15.17 -20.79
N LEU A 96 -8.63 -14.49 -21.38
CA LEU A 96 -7.22 -14.90 -21.32
C LEU A 96 -6.44 -14.11 -20.27
N ASP A 97 -6.76 -12.82 -20.15
CA ASP A 97 -6.25 -11.95 -19.12
C ASP A 97 -7.06 -12.11 -17.83
N LEU A 98 -6.42 -12.54 -16.75
CA LEU A 98 -7.10 -12.71 -15.45
C LEU A 98 -6.61 -11.65 -14.47
N CYS A 99 -7.52 -11.25 -13.59
CA CYS A 99 -7.23 -10.35 -12.48
C CYS A 99 -7.68 -11.03 -11.20
N PHE A 100 -6.72 -11.53 -10.41
CA PHE A 100 -6.97 -12.14 -9.11
C PHE A 100 -6.65 -11.15 -8.00
N SER A 101 -7.56 -10.97 -7.03
CA SER A 101 -7.25 -10.17 -5.84
C SER A 101 -8.05 -10.61 -4.62
N ASN A 102 -7.47 -10.44 -3.44
CA ASN A 102 -8.18 -10.57 -2.15
C ASN A 102 -8.83 -9.24 -1.71
N LEU A 103 -8.54 -8.16 -2.45
CA LEU A 103 -9.21 -6.87 -2.32
C LEU A 103 -10.26 -6.73 -3.42
N GLU A 104 -11.27 -5.90 -3.16
CA GLU A 104 -12.29 -5.61 -4.16
C GLU A 104 -11.68 -4.84 -5.33
N ALA A 105 -11.85 -5.36 -6.55
CA ALA A 105 -11.35 -4.73 -7.77
C ALA A 105 -12.49 -4.48 -8.76
N LYS A 106 -12.53 -3.29 -9.34
CA LYS A 106 -13.46 -2.93 -10.41
C LYS A 106 -12.74 -2.93 -11.74
N ILE A 107 -13.22 -3.76 -12.67
CA ILE A 107 -12.70 -3.84 -14.04
C ILE A 107 -13.63 -3.08 -14.99
N GLN A 108 -13.05 -2.30 -15.89
CA GLN A 108 -13.75 -1.57 -16.95
C GLN A 108 -12.97 -1.69 -18.26
N PRO A 109 -13.62 -1.81 -19.43
CA PRO A 109 -12.95 -1.66 -20.71
C PRO A 109 -12.20 -0.34 -20.77
N ALA A 110 -11.04 -0.33 -21.41
CA ALA A 110 -10.21 0.86 -21.57
C ALA A 110 -9.79 1.06 -23.03
N ASP A 111 -9.34 2.25 -23.38
CA ASP A 111 -8.72 2.49 -24.67
C ASP A 111 -7.30 1.92 -24.70
N SER A 112 -6.93 1.29 -25.82
CA SER A 112 -5.57 0.78 -26.01
C SER A 112 -4.58 1.92 -26.25
N ILE A 113 -3.46 1.90 -25.53
CA ILE A 113 -2.33 2.82 -25.74
C ILE A 113 -1.48 2.36 -26.94
N THR A 114 -1.55 1.07 -27.28
CA THR A 114 -0.84 0.43 -28.39
C THR A 114 -1.81 -0.07 -29.45
N ARG A 115 -1.30 -0.72 -30.51
CA ARG A 115 -2.16 -1.41 -31.47
C ARG A 115 -3.02 -2.44 -30.74
N LEU A 116 -4.32 -2.41 -31.04
CA LEU A 116 -5.30 -3.30 -30.42
C LEU A 116 -4.94 -4.76 -30.76
N ASP A 117 -4.80 -5.59 -29.72
CA ASP A 117 -4.76 -7.04 -29.85
C ASP A 117 -6.19 -7.59 -29.64
N PRO A 118 -6.82 -8.19 -30.67
CA PRO A 118 -8.16 -8.75 -30.54
C PRO A 118 -8.29 -9.85 -29.49
N ALA A 119 -7.20 -10.54 -29.15
CA ALA A 119 -7.18 -11.60 -28.15
C ALA A 119 -7.14 -11.06 -26.72
N HIS A 120 -6.66 -9.83 -26.52
CA HIS A 120 -6.40 -9.19 -25.23
C HIS A 120 -7.07 -7.82 -25.13
N PRO A 121 -8.38 -7.77 -24.84
CA PRO A 121 -9.09 -6.51 -24.66
C PRO A 121 -8.46 -5.69 -23.51
N PRO A 122 -8.04 -4.44 -23.76
CA PRO A 122 -7.49 -3.58 -22.72
C PRO A 122 -8.53 -3.25 -21.65
N PHE A 123 -8.09 -3.18 -20.40
CA PHE A 123 -8.95 -2.85 -19.27
C PHE A 123 -8.27 -2.00 -18.21
N LEU A 124 -9.07 -1.17 -17.55
CA LEU A 124 -8.72 -0.43 -16.35
C LEU A 124 -9.12 -1.24 -15.13
N CYS A 125 -8.14 -1.55 -14.28
CA CYS A 125 -8.37 -2.15 -12.96
C CYS A 125 -8.28 -1.08 -11.87
N THR A 126 -9.37 -0.88 -11.13
CA THR A 126 -9.40 -0.01 -9.95
C THR A 126 -9.48 -0.85 -8.69
N LEU A 127 -8.45 -0.79 -7.86
CA LEU A 127 -8.38 -1.53 -6.60
C LEU A 127 -8.94 -0.69 -5.45
N MET A 128 -9.86 -1.26 -4.68
CA MET A 128 -10.44 -0.62 -3.50
C MET A 128 -9.59 -0.96 -2.28
N ILE A 129 -8.79 0.01 -1.84
CA ILE A 129 -7.95 -0.12 -0.64
C ILE A 129 -8.71 0.47 0.55
N PRO A 130 -8.67 -0.15 1.75
CA PRO A 130 -9.27 0.42 2.94
C PRO A 130 -8.80 1.87 3.13
N GLN A 131 -9.74 2.76 3.41
CA GLN A 131 -9.42 4.16 3.66
C GLN A 131 -8.61 4.26 4.95
N PHE A 132 -7.30 4.48 4.80
CA PHE A 132 -6.50 4.98 5.91
C PHE A 132 -6.84 6.46 6.06
N GLN A 133 -6.95 6.92 7.32
CA GLN A 133 -7.11 8.36 7.55
C GLN A 133 -6.08 9.10 6.73
N PRO A 134 -6.48 10.13 5.97
CA PRO A 134 -5.56 10.85 5.12
C PRO A 134 -4.36 11.25 5.96
N PHE A 135 -3.15 11.05 5.42
CA PHE A 135 -1.99 11.86 5.81
C PHE A 135 -2.31 13.31 5.44
N TYR A 136 -3.24 13.95 6.16
CA TYR A 136 -3.07 15.36 6.41
C TYR A 136 -1.74 15.42 7.15
N VAL A 137 -0.71 15.84 6.43
CA VAL A 137 0.45 16.41 7.08
C VAL A 137 -0.08 17.68 7.72
N THR A 138 -0.71 17.54 8.90
CA THR A 138 -0.78 18.64 9.85
C THR A 138 0.63 19.17 9.92
N PRO A 139 0.85 20.50 9.79
CA PRO A 139 2.18 21.05 9.94
C PRO A 139 2.71 20.54 11.28
N GLN A 140 3.61 19.56 11.25
CA GLN A 140 4.11 18.98 12.49
C GLN A 140 5.03 20.05 13.03
N PHE A 141 4.63 20.73 14.09
CA PHE A 141 5.54 21.65 14.74
C PHE A 141 6.42 20.83 15.66
N THR A 142 7.73 21.01 15.57
CA THR A 142 8.68 20.44 16.53
C THR A 142 9.32 21.57 17.33
N PHE A 143 9.69 21.30 18.57
CA PHE A 143 10.40 22.25 19.40
C PHE A 143 11.84 22.41 18.91
N ASN A 144 12.25 23.65 18.67
CA ASN A 144 13.62 23.97 18.35
C ASN A 144 14.41 24.21 19.63
N PHE A 145 14.83 23.12 20.28
CA PHE A 145 15.65 23.18 21.49
C PHE A 145 16.95 23.96 21.28
N LYS A 146 17.51 24.03 20.06
CA LYS A 146 18.69 24.86 19.78
C LYS A 146 18.45 26.37 19.96
N LYS A 147 17.18 26.82 19.94
CA LYS A 147 16.78 28.23 20.10
C LYS A 147 15.91 28.46 21.35
N GLY A 148 15.91 27.54 22.30
CA GLY A 148 15.19 27.71 23.57
C GLY A 148 15.75 28.88 24.38
N ASN A 149 14.88 29.65 25.02
CA ASN A 149 15.28 30.63 26.03
C ASN A 149 15.51 29.92 27.37
N TYR A 150 16.68 29.31 27.51
CA TYR A 150 17.01 28.50 28.69
C TYR A 150 17.14 29.32 29.97
N THR A 151 17.52 30.60 29.89
CA THR A 151 17.55 31.49 31.06
C THR A 151 16.15 31.69 31.65
N ALA A 152 15.15 31.94 30.80
CA ALA A 152 13.77 32.08 31.26
C ALA A 152 13.16 30.73 31.69
N LEU A 153 13.54 29.64 31.02
CA LEU A 153 13.10 28.29 31.38
C LEU A 153 13.64 27.86 32.76
N ASP A 154 14.91 28.15 33.06
CA ASP A 154 15.49 27.92 34.38
C ASP A 154 14.80 28.76 35.46
N ALA A 155 14.55 30.04 35.19
CA ALA A 155 13.83 30.90 36.11
C ALA A 155 12.41 30.37 36.38
N TYR A 156 11.73 29.86 35.34
CA TYR A 156 10.43 29.23 35.48
C TYR A 156 10.49 27.97 36.36
N PHE A 157 11.38 27.02 36.07
CA PHE A 157 11.50 25.80 36.88
C PHE A 157 11.96 26.07 38.32
N SER A 158 12.74 27.12 38.53
CA SER A 158 13.14 27.57 39.87
C SER A 158 11.97 28.17 40.66
N SER A 159 10.94 28.70 39.97
CA SER A 159 9.75 29.28 40.60
C SER A 159 8.68 28.25 40.99
N VAL A 160 8.81 27.01 40.51
CA VAL A 160 7.86 25.93 40.80
C VAL A 160 8.14 25.36 42.19
N ASP A 161 7.10 25.24 43.02
CA ASP A 161 7.18 24.46 44.27
C ASP A 161 7.13 22.95 43.96
N TRP A 162 8.29 22.33 43.81
CA TRP A 162 8.41 20.90 43.55
C TRP A 162 7.98 20.03 44.74
N ASN A 163 7.83 20.60 45.93
CA ASN A 163 7.38 19.86 47.10
C ASN A 163 5.93 19.40 46.96
N ASP A 164 5.15 20.03 46.07
CA ASP A 164 3.79 19.59 45.74
C ASP A 164 3.76 18.22 45.06
N CYS A 165 4.79 17.86 44.30
CA CYS A 165 4.91 16.50 43.76
C CYS A 165 5.09 15.46 44.87
N ALA A 166 5.84 15.79 45.93
CA ALA A 166 6.11 14.88 47.04
C ALA A 166 4.87 14.61 47.92
N LYS A 167 3.89 15.52 47.90
CA LYS A 167 2.62 15.39 48.65
C LYS A 167 1.57 14.55 47.92
N LEU A 168 1.80 14.22 46.65
CA LEU A 168 0.84 13.53 45.80
C LEU A 168 1.14 12.02 45.70
N PRO A 169 0.10 11.18 45.47
CA PRO A 169 0.31 9.79 45.07
C PRO A 169 1.14 9.71 43.78
N LEU A 170 1.99 8.69 43.67
CA LEU A 170 3.00 8.54 42.60
C LEU A 170 2.48 8.89 41.20
N ALA A 171 1.34 8.33 40.78
CA ALA A 171 0.78 8.58 39.46
C ALA A 171 0.43 10.07 39.23
N ARG A 172 -0.09 10.75 40.26
CA ARG A 172 -0.42 12.18 40.18
C ARG A 172 0.82 13.07 40.26
N ALA A 173 1.81 12.68 41.05
CA ALA A 173 3.10 13.36 41.12
C ALA A 173 3.81 13.32 39.75
N ILE A 174 3.82 12.16 39.09
CA ILE A 174 4.38 11.99 37.75
C ILE A 174 3.64 12.85 36.72
N ALA A 175 2.30 12.85 36.74
CA ALA A 175 1.50 13.69 35.86
C ALA A 175 1.81 15.19 36.06
N HIS A 176 1.85 15.64 37.31
CA HIS A 176 2.15 17.03 37.66
C HIS A 176 3.56 17.45 37.21
N PHE A 177 4.55 16.57 37.39
CA PHE A 177 5.90 16.79 36.91
C PHE A 177 5.93 16.98 35.39
N TYR A 178 5.36 16.04 34.63
CA TYR A 178 5.35 16.14 33.17
C TYR A 178 4.59 17.36 32.68
N ASP A 179 3.43 17.69 33.26
CA ASP A 179 2.67 18.88 32.89
C ASP A 179 3.48 20.16 33.10
N THR A 180 4.19 20.26 34.22
CA THR A 180 5.03 21.42 34.54
C THR A 180 6.19 21.55 33.56
N VAL A 181 6.88 20.44 33.27
CA VAL A 181 7.98 20.41 32.29
C VAL A 181 7.48 20.78 30.89
N HIS A 182 6.35 20.22 30.45
CA HIS A 182 5.77 20.52 29.14
C HIS A 182 5.35 21.99 29.03
N LYS A 183 4.72 22.57 30.05
CA LYS A 183 4.37 24.00 30.08
C LYS A 183 5.60 24.90 29.96
N GLY A 184 6.69 24.55 30.65
CA GLY A 184 7.97 25.24 30.51
C GLY A 184 8.48 25.18 29.08
N ILE A 185 8.56 23.98 28.50
CA ILE A 185 9.02 23.79 27.11
C ILE A 185 8.13 24.56 26.12
N GLU A 186 6.81 24.50 26.28
CA GLU A 186 5.86 25.21 25.42
C GLU A 186 6.00 26.73 25.47
N SER A 187 6.31 27.27 26.65
CA SER A 187 6.40 28.72 26.87
C SER A 187 7.74 29.30 26.43
N PHE A 188 8.83 28.52 26.54
CA PHE A 188 10.20 29.04 26.38
C PHE A 188 11.01 28.40 25.24
N VAL A 189 10.51 27.34 24.60
CA VAL A 189 11.15 26.72 23.43
C VAL A 189 10.31 27.00 22.17
N PRO A 190 10.86 27.73 21.17
CA PRO A 190 10.10 28.08 19.99
C PRO A 190 9.78 26.86 19.15
N ARG A 191 8.58 26.83 18.57
CA ARG A 191 8.15 25.81 17.62
C ARG A 191 8.63 26.18 16.21
N ILE A 192 9.20 25.21 15.50
CA ILE A 192 9.50 25.31 14.07
C ILE A 192 8.58 24.41 13.28
N LYS A 193 8.18 24.84 12.08
CA LYS A 193 7.52 23.95 11.12
C LYS A 193 8.48 22.81 10.81
N ALA A 194 8.07 21.57 11.09
CA ALA A 194 8.74 20.42 10.50
C ALA A 194 8.65 20.60 8.99
N VAL A 195 9.81 20.48 8.35
CA VAL A 195 9.89 20.58 6.90
C VAL A 195 9.08 19.42 6.33
N SER A 196 7.91 19.71 5.77
CA SER A 196 7.26 18.75 4.88
C SER A 196 8.01 18.79 3.56
N TYR A 197 8.55 17.66 3.16
CA TYR A 197 9.05 17.52 1.80
C TYR A 197 7.83 17.46 0.88
N ASN A 198 7.74 18.34 -0.11
CA ASN A 198 6.73 18.26 -1.18
C ASN A 198 6.95 17.03 -2.11
N PHE A 199 7.89 16.16 -1.76
CA PHE A 199 8.21 14.93 -2.46
C PHE A 199 7.89 13.74 -1.55
N PRO A 200 7.30 12.66 -2.09
CA PRO A 200 7.07 11.44 -1.33
C PRO A 200 8.34 10.94 -0.65
N LYS A 201 8.22 10.31 0.52
CA LYS A 201 9.36 9.86 1.33
C LYS A 201 10.32 8.89 0.63
N TRP A 202 9.84 8.18 -0.40
CA TRP A 202 10.63 7.24 -1.19
C TRP A 202 11.39 7.90 -2.35
N PHE A 203 11.20 9.20 -2.60
CA PHE A 203 11.99 9.91 -3.58
C PHE A 203 13.43 10.06 -3.08
N SER A 204 14.38 9.50 -3.83
CA SER A 204 15.80 9.79 -3.63
C SER A 204 16.10 11.25 -3.98
N LYS A 205 17.19 11.80 -3.43
CA LYS A 205 17.66 13.16 -3.77
C LYS A 205 17.87 13.32 -5.29
N GLU A 206 18.37 12.28 -5.94
CA GLU A 206 18.57 12.23 -7.39
C GLU A 206 17.23 12.30 -8.15
N LEU A 207 16.22 11.52 -7.73
CA LEU A 207 14.90 11.57 -8.36
C LEU A 207 14.23 12.94 -8.20
N ILE A 208 14.38 13.58 -7.04
CA ILE A 208 13.90 14.95 -6.81
C ILE A 208 14.55 15.93 -7.79
N GLN A 209 15.86 15.79 -8.02
CA GLN A 209 16.61 16.64 -8.94
C GLN A 209 16.15 16.46 -10.39
N LEU A 210 16.00 15.21 -10.84
CA LEU A 210 15.47 14.89 -12.17
C LEU A 210 14.06 15.45 -12.39
N VAL A 211 13.18 15.38 -11.38
CA VAL A 211 11.83 15.96 -11.49
C VAL A 211 11.88 17.49 -11.62
N LYS A 212 12.80 18.17 -10.91
CA LYS A 212 12.99 19.63 -11.04
C LYS A 212 13.52 20.01 -12.42
N GLU A 213 14.52 19.29 -12.91
CA GLU A 213 15.11 19.51 -14.24
C GLU A 213 14.08 19.30 -15.35
N LYS A 214 13.29 18.21 -15.27
CA LYS A 214 12.16 17.98 -16.19
C LYS A 214 11.19 19.16 -16.18
N ARG A 215 10.75 19.63 -15.00
CA ARG A 215 9.80 20.75 -14.89
C ARG A 215 10.38 22.04 -15.48
N TYR A 216 11.65 22.31 -15.23
CA TYR A 216 12.33 23.48 -15.79
C TYR A 216 12.43 23.41 -17.32
N ALA A 217 12.80 22.26 -17.87
CA ALA A 217 12.87 22.04 -19.32
C ALA A 217 11.50 22.21 -20.01
N HIS A 218 10.42 21.75 -19.38
CA HIS A 218 9.05 21.90 -19.88
C HIS A 218 8.44 23.30 -19.67
N SER A 219 9.08 24.17 -18.88
CA SER A 219 8.64 25.56 -18.66
C SER A 219 9.26 26.57 -19.63
N ARG A 220 10.12 26.11 -20.55
CA ARG A 220 10.64 26.87 -21.69
C ARG A 220 9.88 26.49 -22.95
#